data_AF-A0A7C2BPT9-F1
#
_entry.id   AF-A0A7C2BPT9-F1
#
_cell.length_a   1.000
_cell.length_b   1.000
_cell.length_c   1.000
_cell.angle_alpha   90.00
_cell.angle_beta   90.00
_cell.angle_gamma   90.00
#
_symmetry.space_group_name_H-M   'P 1'
#
loop_
_entity.id
_entity.type
_entity.pdbx_description
1 polymer ?
#
loop_
_entity_poly.entity_id
_entity_poly.type
_entity_poly.pdbx_seq_one_letter_code
_entity_poly.pdbx_strand_id
1 'polypeptide(L)'
;MRRNPAALPDEVVAEGPTVQAAVERALRVLGAARHEVEVVVERPARRWVWGLVILPARVRVVRRRPAPPAPLALRPSASPSRAQRASRPEGRDGTLEVRSGRVAFTPPEGGGRLPVIRPGPHAKVFLNGEPVHDPRVVRASDRVEVRPVDDAPSAEPEVEITEAGLKAILSVRRKLGWRYAVADCEPAPELTVRAIPQEPIPPPLLTHEQVLAALERAGVVYGVDEAALETCCTLQDVGPVVVATGDPPQLPVHARVELYFPNDPLVRREAWEDDRVDLLGLFQVPSVRPGELLAEKIPPQEGRPGRTVTGQEIPVPPARDLALHAGPGALVDESGLRVYAARGGRPCFSGGIVRVLPQYVVAGSVDANTGHVEFDGDVVVQGDVGESMRVAAAGKVTVSGGREPRQGRPGAPFLLRSAFRGGSGAPLRVPAG
;
A
#
# COMPACT_ATOMS: atom_id res chain seq x y z
N MET A 1 -8.46 15.15 -59.59
CA MET A 1 -7.92 14.24 -58.56
C MET A 1 -9.09 13.75 -57.68
N ARG A 2 -9.76 12.66 -58.07
CA ARG A 2 -10.79 12.03 -57.23
C ARG A 2 -10.11 10.98 -56.34
N ARG A 3 -10.11 11.20 -55.03
CA ARG A 3 -9.61 10.22 -54.05
C ARG A 3 -10.52 8.99 -54.10
N ASN A 4 -9.90 7.83 -54.35
CA ASN A 4 -10.54 6.53 -54.27
C ASN A 4 -11.02 6.30 -52.82
N PRO A 5 -12.32 6.07 -52.54
CA PRO A 5 -12.75 5.78 -51.18
C PRO A 5 -12.23 4.39 -50.79
N ALA A 6 -11.41 4.33 -49.74
CA ALA A 6 -10.91 3.08 -49.18
C ALA A 6 -12.10 2.17 -48.85
N ALA A 7 -12.06 0.92 -49.32
CA ALA A 7 -13.07 -0.08 -49.02
C ALA A 7 -13.18 -0.23 -47.50
N LEU A 8 -14.38 0.05 -46.95
CA LEU A 8 -14.64 -0.09 -45.52
C LEU A 8 -14.56 -1.59 -45.16
N PRO A 9 -13.91 -1.95 -44.05
CA PRO A 9 -13.76 -3.34 -43.64
C PRO A 9 -15.12 -3.97 -43.27
N ASP A 10 -15.33 -5.25 -43.60
CA ASP A 10 -16.56 -6.01 -43.29
C ASP A 10 -16.68 -6.32 -41.78
N GLU A 11 -15.59 -6.19 -41.04
CA GLU A 11 -15.46 -6.48 -39.61
C GLU A 11 -14.51 -5.48 -38.94
N VAL A 12 -14.89 -4.99 -37.76
CA VAL A 12 -14.07 -4.09 -36.95
C VAL A 12 -14.06 -4.56 -35.50
N VAL A 13 -12.85 -4.70 -34.94
CA VAL A 13 -12.63 -4.89 -33.51
C VAL A 13 -12.32 -3.53 -32.89
N ALA A 14 -13.01 -3.19 -31.80
CA ALA A 14 -12.78 -1.95 -31.08
C ALA A 14 -12.74 -2.17 -29.57
N GLU A 15 -11.95 -1.34 -28.89
CA GLU A 15 -11.84 -1.33 -27.44
C GLU A 15 -12.38 -0.02 -26.86
N GLY A 16 -12.95 -0.06 -25.67
CA GLY A 16 -13.54 1.10 -24.99
C GLY A 16 -13.68 0.89 -23.48
N PRO A 17 -13.83 1.98 -22.70
CA PRO A 17 -13.98 1.88 -21.24
C PRO A 17 -15.26 1.14 -20.82
N THR A 18 -16.25 1.06 -21.70
CA THR A 18 -17.47 0.27 -21.57
C THR A 18 -17.76 -0.46 -22.88
N VAL A 19 -18.58 -1.52 -22.82
CA VAL A 19 -19.04 -2.24 -24.03
C VAL A 19 -19.74 -1.28 -24.99
N GLN A 20 -20.57 -0.36 -24.48
CA GLN A 20 -21.27 0.63 -25.29
C GLN A 20 -20.30 1.58 -26.01
N ALA A 21 -19.29 2.10 -25.30
CA ALA A 21 -18.29 2.98 -25.91
C ALA A 21 -17.45 2.25 -26.98
N ALA A 22 -17.17 0.96 -26.77
CA ALA A 22 -16.46 0.13 -27.75
C ALA A 22 -17.33 -0.10 -29.01
N VAL A 23 -18.63 -0.34 -28.85
CA VAL A 23 -19.58 -0.51 -29.98
C VAL A 23 -19.72 0.78 -30.78
N GLU A 24 -19.89 1.93 -30.14
CA GLU A 24 -20.01 3.22 -30.83
C GLU A 24 -18.76 3.59 -31.63
N ARG A 25 -17.57 3.22 -31.14
CA ARG A 25 -16.31 3.36 -31.89
C ARG A 25 -16.28 2.45 -33.10
N ALA A 26 -16.64 1.17 -32.91
CA ALA A 26 -16.67 0.21 -34.02
C ALA A 26 -17.67 0.63 -35.11
N LEU A 27 -18.87 1.11 -34.75
CA LEU A 27 -19.87 1.62 -35.69
C LEU A 27 -19.38 2.83 -36.49
N ARG A 28 -18.67 3.76 -35.84
CA ARG A 28 -18.06 4.93 -36.51
C ARG A 28 -17.01 4.53 -37.54
N VAL A 29 -16.20 3.52 -37.23
CA VAL A 29 -15.17 3.01 -38.15
C VAL A 29 -15.79 2.19 -39.28
N LEU A 30 -16.82 1.38 -39.00
CA LEU A 30 -17.54 0.59 -40.00
C LEU A 30 -18.45 1.46 -40.90
N GLY A 31 -18.78 2.68 -40.47
CA GLY A 31 -19.73 3.55 -41.17
C GLY A 31 -21.11 2.91 -41.31
N ALA A 32 -21.60 2.25 -40.26
CA ALA A 32 -22.85 1.50 -40.26
C ALA A 32 -23.73 1.87 -39.06
N ALA A 33 -25.04 1.75 -39.22
CA ALA A 33 -25.99 1.92 -38.14
C ALA A 33 -26.09 0.65 -37.27
N ARG A 34 -26.52 0.80 -36.01
CA ARG A 34 -26.58 -0.29 -35.01
C ARG A 34 -27.38 -1.52 -35.48
N HIS A 35 -28.39 -1.34 -36.34
CA HIS A 35 -29.26 -2.39 -36.85
C HIS A 35 -28.67 -3.15 -38.05
N GLU A 36 -27.63 -2.60 -38.68
CA GLU A 36 -26.96 -3.17 -39.86
C GLU A 36 -25.80 -4.12 -39.48
N VAL A 37 -25.57 -4.29 -38.17
CA VAL A 37 -24.41 -5.00 -37.64
C VAL A 37 -24.78 -5.99 -36.56
N GLU A 38 -23.98 -7.05 -36.48
CA GLU A 38 -23.95 -7.97 -35.36
C GLU A 38 -22.78 -7.59 -34.44
N VAL A 39 -23.03 -7.57 -33.12
CA VAL A 39 -22.03 -7.21 -32.13
C VAL A 39 -21.76 -8.42 -31.25
N VAL A 40 -20.49 -8.84 -31.23
CA VAL A 40 -19.99 -9.90 -30.36
C VAL A 40 -19.12 -9.24 -29.29
N VAL A 41 -19.50 -9.40 -28.02
CA VAL A 41 -18.70 -8.91 -26.89
C VAL A 41 -17.65 -9.96 -26.57
N GLU A 42 -16.40 -9.72 -26.97
CA GLU A 42 -15.29 -10.65 -26.70
C GLU A 42 -14.85 -10.55 -25.23
N ARG A 43 -14.86 -9.33 -24.67
CA ARG A 43 -14.46 -9.10 -23.28
C ARG A 43 -15.19 -7.90 -22.69
N PRO A 44 -15.91 -8.05 -21.56
CA PRO A 44 -16.48 -6.90 -20.84
C PRO A 44 -15.38 -6.12 -20.11
N ALA A 45 -15.60 -4.83 -19.87
CA ALA A 45 -14.70 -4.01 -19.07
C ALA A 45 -14.64 -4.54 -17.63
N ARG A 46 -13.44 -4.65 -17.06
CA ARG A 46 -13.23 -5.03 -15.65
C ARG A 46 -12.50 -3.91 -14.92
N ARG A 47 -13.01 -3.59 -13.73
CA ARG A 47 -12.41 -2.63 -12.80
C ARG A 47 -12.04 -3.38 -11.53
N TRP A 48 -10.79 -3.33 -11.13
CA TRP A 48 -10.35 -3.84 -9.83
C TRP A 48 -10.43 -2.74 -8.78
N VAL A 49 -10.85 -3.10 -7.57
CA VAL A 49 -10.80 -2.22 -6.39
C VAL A 49 -9.32 -2.10 -6.00
N TRP A 50 -8.86 -0.88 -5.68
CA TRP A 50 -7.45 -0.41 -5.57
C TRP A 50 -6.84 0.27 -6.83
N GLY A 51 -7.69 0.73 -7.76
CA GLY A 51 -7.46 2.02 -8.45
C GLY A 51 -6.38 2.12 -9.54
N LEU A 52 -5.67 1.07 -9.95
CA LEU A 52 -4.54 1.23 -10.90
C LEU A 52 -4.62 0.53 -12.26
N VAL A 53 -5.65 -0.30 -12.57
CA VAL A 53 -5.81 -0.84 -13.93
C VAL A 53 -7.30 -0.98 -14.31
N ILE A 54 -7.70 -0.31 -15.40
CA ILE A 54 -8.98 -0.50 -16.07
C ILE A 54 -8.71 -1.37 -17.30
N LEU A 55 -9.19 -2.61 -17.30
CA LEU A 55 -9.12 -3.45 -18.50
C LEU A 55 -10.29 -3.02 -19.42
N PRO A 56 -10.05 -2.45 -20.61
CA PRO A 56 -11.12 -1.95 -21.47
C PRO A 56 -11.98 -3.11 -22.00
N ALA A 57 -13.26 -2.82 -22.26
CA ALA A 57 -14.13 -3.72 -23.00
C ALA A 57 -13.64 -3.84 -24.44
N ARG A 58 -13.73 -5.05 -25.00
CA ARG A 58 -13.37 -5.35 -26.39
C ARG A 58 -14.57 -5.99 -27.08
N VAL A 59 -14.94 -5.42 -28.22
CA VAL A 59 -16.08 -5.88 -29.02
C VAL A 59 -15.68 -6.04 -30.48
N ARG A 60 -16.33 -6.98 -31.14
CA ARG A 60 -16.17 -7.29 -32.55
C ARG A 60 -17.49 -7.02 -33.25
N VAL A 61 -17.48 -6.21 -34.29
CA VAL A 61 -18.68 -5.76 -35.00
C VAL A 61 -18.58 -6.15 -36.47
N VAL A 62 -19.58 -6.91 -36.95
CA VAL A 62 -19.60 -7.49 -38.29
C VAL A 62 -20.83 -6.99 -39.05
N ARG A 63 -20.66 -6.59 -40.31
CA ARG A 63 -21.78 -6.13 -41.16
C ARG A 63 -22.69 -7.29 -41.55
N ARG A 64 -24.01 -7.16 -41.37
CA ARG A 64 -24.98 -8.16 -41.84
C ARG A 64 -25.04 -8.12 -43.37
N ARG A 65 -24.73 -9.24 -44.05
CA ARG A 65 -24.94 -9.34 -45.50
C ARG A 65 -26.42 -9.60 -45.82
N PRO A 66 -27.04 -8.87 -46.76
CA PRO A 66 -28.38 -9.20 -47.24
C PRO A 66 -28.36 -10.52 -48.02
N ALA A 67 -29.40 -11.34 -47.85
CA ALA A 67 -29.56 -12.59 -48.60
C ALA A 67 -29.67 -12.32 -50.12
N PRO A 68 -29.07 -13.15 -50.99
CA PRO A 68 -29.13 -12.93 -52.43
C PRO A 68 -30.55 -13.11 -52.98
N PRO A 69 -30.96 -12.32 -54.00
CA PRO A 69 -32.27 -12.50 -54.63
C PRO A 69 -32.31 -13.77 -55.48
N ALA A 70 -33.46 -14.42 -55.51
CA ALA A 70 -33.71 -15.63 -56.30
C ALA A 70 -33.58 -15.37 -57.83
N PRO A 71 -33.06 -16.32 -58.62
CA PRO A 71 -32.86 -16.12 -60.05
C PRO A 71 -34.17 -16.16 -60.85
N LEU A 72 -34.27 -15.28 -61.86
CA LEU A 72 -35.35 -15.23 -62.85
C LEU A 72 -35.16 -16.31 -63.92
N ALA A 73 -36.15 -17.20 -64.08
CA ALA A 73 -36.17 -18.24 -65.09
C ALA A 73 -36.78 -17.75 -66.42
N LEU A 74 -36.09 -18.02 -67.54
CA LEU A 74 -36.56 -17.84 -68.91
C LEU A 74 -37.49 -19.00 -69.34
N ARG A 75 -38.55 -18.67 -70.09
CA ARG A 75 -39.40 -19.59 -70.88
C ARG A 75 -38.76 -19.78 -72.29
N PRO A 76 -38.98 -20.89 -73.06
CA PRO A 76 -40.31 -21.21 -73.62
C PRO A 76 -40.69 -22.67 -73.98
N SER A 77 -41.99 -22.80 -74.28
CA SER A 77 -42.74 -23.67 -75.22
C SER A 77 -42.67 -25.20 -75.15
N ALA A 78 -43.79 -25.84 -74.76
CA ALA A 78 -44.71 -26.55 -75.65
C ALA A 78 -45.90 -27.12 -74.83
N SER A 79 -47.11 -27.01 -75.36
CA SER A 79 -48.32 -27.70 -74.86
C SER A 79 -48.44 -29.06 -75.58
N PRO A 80 -49.06 -30.11 -74.99
CA PRO A 80 -50.52 -30.13 -74.91
C PRO A 80 -51.15 -30.77 -73.65
N SER A 81 -52.46 -30.48 -73.53
CA SER A 81 -53.55 -31.29 -72.96
C SER A 81 -53.54 -31.68 -71.47
N ARG A 82 -54.17 -30.82 -70.67
CA ARG A 82 -55.39 -31.07 -69.86
C ARG A 82 -55.70 -32.55 -69.52
N ALA A 83 -55.34 -32.99 -68.31
CA ALA A 83 -56.13 -33.95 -67.53
C ALA A 83 -55.74 -33.89 -66.04
N GLN A 84 -56.63 -33.31 -65.23
CA GLN A 84 -56.89 -33.62 -63.81
C GLN A 84 -55.67 -33.81 -62.87
N ARG A 85 -55.36 -32.79 -62.07
CA ARG A 85 -54.96 -33.00 -60.66
C ARG A 85 -55.43 -31.82 -59.83
N ALA A 86 -56.38 -32.11 -58.95
CA ALA A 86 -56.92 -31.21 -57.96
C ALA A 86 -55.80 -30.57 -57.12
N SER A 87 -55.96 -29.28 -56.82
CA SER A 87 -55.25 -28.57 -55.76
C SER A 87 -55.34 -29.36 -54.44
N ARG A 88 -54.22 -29.95 -54.00
CA ARG A 88 -54.12 -30.39 -52.59
C ARG A 88 -54.04 -29.13 -51.72
N PRO A 89 -54.78 -29.06 -50.60
CA PRO A 89 -54.56 -27.99 -49.61
C PRO A 89 -53.11 -28.05 -49.14
N GLU A 90 -52.46 -26.88 -49.02
CA GLU A 90 -51.12 -26.79 -48.41
C GLU A 90 -51.22 -27.34 -46.98
N GLY A 91 -50.41 -28.37 -46.67
CA GLY A 91 -50.40 -28.97 -45.35
C GLY A 91 -49.94 -27.98 -44.29
N ARG A 92 -50.53 -28.06 -43.09
CA ARG A 92 -50.16 -27.25 -41.92
C ARG A 92 -49.17 -28.03 -41.06
N ASP A 93 -48.02 -27.43 -40.78
CA ASP A 93 -47.02 -28.04 -39.89
C ASP A 93 -47.58 -28.19 -38.46
N GLY A 94 -47.17 -29.27 -37.79
CA GLY A 94 -47.49 -29.46 -36.38
C GLY A 94 -46.72 -28.47 -35.53
N THR A 95 -47.21 -28.21 -34.31
CA THR A 95 -46.62 -27.21 -33.41
C THR A 95 -46.43 -27.76 -32.01
N LEU A 96 -45.49 -27.15 -31.29
CA LEU A 96 -45.33 -27.31 -29.86
C LEU A 96 -45.56 -25.96 -29.18
N GLU A 97 -46.21 -25.98 -28.03
CA GLU A 97 -46.30 -24.82 -27.14
C GLU A 97 -45.87 -25.23 -25.72
N VAL A 98 -45.43 -24.25 -24.93
CA VAL A 98 -45.22 -24.44 -23.49
C VAL A 98 -46.24 -23.60 -22.76
N ARG A 99 -47.04 -24.23 -21.90
CA ARG A 99 -47.97 -23.53 -21.01
C ARG A 99 -47.87 -24.10 -19.61
N SER A 100 -47.63 -23.22 -18.63
CA SER A 100 -47.50 -23.60 -17.22
C SER A 100 -46.50 -24.74 -17.01
N GLY A 101 -45.38 -24.71 -17.73
CA GLY A 101 -44.32 -25.72 -17.64
C GLY A 101 -44.63 -27.08 -18.30
N ARG A 102 -45.74 -27.21 -19.02
CA ARG A 102 -46.08 -28.42 -19.80
C ARG A 102 -45.97 -28.15 -21.28
N VAL A 103 -45.45 -29.11 -22.03
CA VAL A 103 -45.36 -29.04 -23.48
C VAL A 103 -46.63 -29.63 -24.09
N ALA A 104 -47.34 -28.86 -24.89
CA ALA A 104 -48.50 -29.31 -25.66
C ALA A 104 -48.08 -29.56 -27.11
N PHE A 105 -48.59 -30.65 -27.70
CA PHE A 105 -48.32 -31.05 -29.08
C PHE A 105 -49.59 -30.91 -29.92
N THR A 106 -49.46 -30.23 -31.06
CA THR A 106 -50.50 -30.15 -32.09
C THR A 106 -50.02 -30.90 -33.35
N PRO A 107 -50.75 -31.93 -33.83
CA PRO A 107 -50.34 -32.73 -34.97
C PRO A 107 -50.35 -31.93 -36.29
N PRO A 108 -49.49 -32.26 -37.26
CA PRO A 108 -49.57 -31.69 -38.61
C PRO A 108 -50.81 -32.17 -39.38
N GLU A 109 -51.31 -31.33 -40.29
CA GLU A 109 -52.44 -31.62 -41.17
C GLU A 109 -52.02 -31.54 -42.65
N GLY A 110 -52.72 -32.27 -43.54
CA GLY A 110 -52.54 -32.12 -45.00
C GLY A 110 -51.14 -32.42 -45.54
N GLY A 111 -50.28 -33.13 -44.80
CA GLY A 111 -48.90 -33.42 -45.17
C GLY A 111 -47.85 -32.45 -44.59
N GLY A 112 -48.21 -31.64 -43.60
CA GLY A 112 -47.27 -30.79 -42.86
C GLY A 112 -46.20 -31.57 -42.09
N ARG A 113 -45.12 -30.88 -41.71
CA ARG A 113 -43.97 -31.42 -41.00
C ARG A 113 -44.25 -31.61 -39.51
N LEU A 114 -43.55 -32.55 -38.89
CA LEU A 114 -43.57 -32.72 -37.44
C LEU A 114 -42.79 -31.59 -36.75
N PRO A 115 -43.25 -31.12 -35.58
CA PRO A 115 -42.55 -30.07 -34.86
C PRO A 115 -41.23 -30.56 -34.26
N VAL A 116 -40.33 -29.61 -34.03
CA VAL A 116 -39.00 -29.84 -33.47
C VAL A 116 -38.86 -29.10 -32.15
N ILE A 117 -38.27 -29.76 -31.16
CA ILE A 117 -37.95 -29.16 -29.87
C ILE A 117 -36.43 -29.03 -29.69
N ARG A 118 -35.98 -27.93 -29.10
CA ARG A 118 -34.57 -27.69 -28.75
C ARG A 118 -34.45 -27.16 -27.31
N PRO A 119 -33.47 -27.63 -26.52
CA PRO A 119 -33.12 -26.98 -25.25
C PRO A 119 -32.51 -25.59 -25.49
N GLY A 120 -32.92 -24.62 -24.69
CA GLY A 120 -32.38 -23.26 -24.65
C GLY A 120 -31.71 -22.96 -23.30
N PRO A 121 -31.31 -21.69 -23.07
CA PRO A 121 -30.65 -21.28 -21.84
C PRO A 121 -31.46 -21.64 -20.59
N HIS A 122 -30.77 -22.17 -19.57
CA HIS A 122 -31.32 -22.55 -18.27
C HIS A 122 -32.51 -23.54 -18.32
N ALA A 123 -32.68 -24.29 -19.42
CA ALA A 123 -33.72 -25.29 -19.56
C ALA A 123 -33.15 -26.63 -20.05
N LYS A 124 -33.58 -27.72 -19.44
CA LYS A 124 -33.36 -29.09 -19.90
C LYS A 124 -34.64 -29.64 -20.50
N VAL A 125 -34.50 -30.34 -21.61
CA VAL A 125 -35.59 -31.04 -22.30
C VAL A 125 -35.30 -32.53 -22.24
N PHE A 126 -36.32 -33.33 -21.93
CA PHE A 126 -36.26 -34.78 -21.94
C PHE A 126 -37.35 -35.31 -22.88
N LEU A 127 -36.98 -36.26 -23.74
CA LEU A 127 -37.90 -36.93 -24.65
C LEU A 127 -37.91 -38.42 -24.31
N ASN A 128 -39.06 -38.93 -23.87
CA ASN A 128 -39.24 -40.31 -23.41
C ASN A 128 -38.27 -40.68 -22.25
N GLY A 129 -37.94 -39.71 -21.39
CA GLY A 129 -37.02 -39.88 -20.28
C GLY A 129 -35.55 -39.59 -20.61
N GLU A 130 -35.18 -39.53 -21.89
CA GLU A 130 -33.81 -39.28 -22.33
C GLU A 130 -33.53 -37.78 -22.51
N PRO A 131 -32.39 -37.24 -22.02
CA PRO A 131 -32.04 -35.84 -22.19
C PRO A 131 -31.80 -35.49 -23.66
N VAL A 132 -32.28 -34.32 -24.07
CA VAL A 132 -32.13 -33.77 -25.41
C VAL A 132 -31.12 -32.63 -25.37
N HIS A 133 -30.08 -32.71 -26.19
CA HIS A 133 -29.04 -31.69 -26.31
C HIS A 133 -29.11 -30.91 -27.64
N ASP A 134 -29.57 -31.58 -28.71
CA ASP A 134 -29.72 -31.06 -30.06
C ASP A 134 -31.19 -31.02 -30.49
N PRO A 135 -31.57 -30.31 -31.58
CA PRO A 135 -32.94 -30.31 -32.09
C PRO A 135 -33.45 -31.73 -32.32
N ARG A 136 -34.64 -32.02 -31.81
CA ARG A 136 -35.26 -33.34 -31.95
C ARG A 136 -36.69 -33.21 -32.43
N VAL A 137 -37.04 -34.03 -33.43
CA VAL A 137 -38.42 -34.14 -33.93
C VAL A 137 -39.28 -34.79 -32.85
N VAL A 138 -40.46 -34.22 -32.59
CA VAL A 138 -41.42 -34.72 -31.61
C VAL A 138 -42.61 -35.35 -32.33
N ARG A 139 -43.00 -36.56 -31.92
CA ARG A 139 -44.17 -37.30 -32.41
C ARG A 139 -45.28 -37.29 -31.36
N ALA A 140 -46.51 -37.58 -31.80
CA ALA A 140 -47.67 -37.66 -30.90
C ALA A 140 -47.53 -38.69 -29.76
N SER A 141 -46.71 -39.74 -29.97
CA SER A 141 -46.43 -40.76 -28.96
C SER A 141 -45.33 -40.38 -27.97
N ASP A 142 -44.59 -39.30 -28.22
CA ASP A 142 -43.45 -38.93 -27.40
C ASP A 142 -43.90 -38.18 -26.14
N ARG A 143 -43.33 -38.55 -25.00
CA ARG A 143 -43.48 -37.82 -23.74
C ARG A 143 -42.38 -36.79 -23.61
N VAL A 144 -42.76 -35.51 -23.65
CA VAL A 144 -41.84 -34.39 -23.50
C VAL A 144 -41.90 -33.87 -22.06
N GLU A 145 -40.76 -33.82 -21.37
CA GLU A 145 -40.62 -33.14 -20.08
C GLU A 145 -39.62 -32.00 -20.19
N VAL A 146 -39.95 -30.88 -19.56
CA VAL A 146 -39.08 -29.70 -19.51
C VAL A 146 -38.81 -29.33 -18.05
N ARG A 147 -37.56 -29.00 -17.73
CA ARG A 147 -37.16 -28.63 -16.38
C ARG A 147 -36.25 -27.41 -16.41
N PRO A 148 -36.47 -26.41 -15.55
CA PRO A 148 -35.52 -25.33 -15.40
C PRO A 148 -34.22 -25.84 -14.74
N VAL A 149 -33.13 -25.09 -14.94
CA VAL A 149 -31.85 -25.31 -14.27
C VAL A 149 -31.50 -24.03 -13.52
N ASP A 150 -31.51 -24.14 -12.20
CA ASP A 150 -31.20 -23.03 -11.31
C ASP A 150 -29.70 -22.76 -11.24
N ASP A 151 -29.34 -21.49 -11.06
CA ASP A 151 -27.98 -21.08 -10.75
C ASP A 151 -27.81 -21.10 -9.23
N ALA A 152 -26.83 -21.86 -8.72
CA ALA A 152 -26.58 -21.95 -7.29
C ALA A 152 -25.89 -20.68 -6.75
N PRO A 153 -26.33 -20.14 -5.60
CA PRO A 153 -25.59 -19.07 -4.93
C PRO A 153 -24.26 -19.60 -4.39
N SER A 154 -23.28 -18.70 -4.19
CA SER A 154 -22.00 -19.07 -3.57
C SER A 154 -21.42 -17.95 -2.71
N ALA A 155 -20.66 -18.34 -1.69
CA ALA A 155 -19.84 -17.48 -0.87
C ALA A 155 -18.47 -18.15 -0.69
N GLU A 156 -17.44 -17.55 -1.27
CA GLU A 156 -16.08 -18.09 -1.26
C GLU A 156 -15.18 -17.21 -0.38
N PRO A 157 -14.65 -17.70 0.75
CA PRO A 157 -13.72 -16.94 1.58
C PRO A 157 -12.33 -16.89 0.96
N GLU A 158 -11.74 -15.70 0.96
CA GLU A 158 -10.38 -15.43 0.52
C GLU A 158 -9.61 -14.73 1.64
N VAL A 159 -8.44 -15.27 1.99
CA VAL A 159 -7.55 -14.68 2.98
C VAL A 159 -6.32 -14.15 2.27
N GLU A 160 -6.02 -12.88 2.50
CA GLU A 160 -4.81 -12.22 2.04
C GLU A 160 -3.95 -11.84 3.24
N ILE A 161 -2.65 -12.13 3.17
CA ILE A 161 -1.68 -11.71 4.18
C ILE A 161 -0.93 -10.49 3.65
N THR A 162 -0.80 -9.46 4.47
CA THR A 162 -0.08 -8.23 4.09
C THR A 162 1.40 -8.53 3.80
N GLU A 163 2.07 -7.68 3.01
CA GLU A 163 3.49 -7.89 2.63
C GLU A 163 4.42 -8.11 3.83
N ALA A 164 4.17 -7.41 4.94
CA ALA A 164 4.95 -7.55 6.18
C ALA A 164 4.60 -8.81 7.00
N GLY A 165 3.60 -9.60 6.59
CA GLY A 165 3.13 -10.77 7.33
C GLY A 165 2.38 -10.47 8.63
N LEU A 166 2.04 -9.20 8.89
CA LEU A 166 1.50 -8.76 10.19
C LEU A 166 -0.02 -8.82 10.29
N LYS A 167 -0.75 -8.94 9.18
CA LYS A 167 -2.21 -8.99 9.19
C LYS A 167 -2.70 -10.02 8.19
N ALA A 168 -3.71 -10.80 8.58
CA ALA A 168 -4.51 -11.61 7.68
C ALA A 168 -5.88 -10.93 7.50
N ILE A 169 -6.25 -10.69 6.26
CA ILE A 169 -7.50 -10.01 5.88
C ILE A 169 -8.39 -11.03 5.19
N LEU A 170 -9.55 -11.31 5.79
CA LEU A 170 -10.59 -12.14 5.19
C LEU A 170 -11.51 -11.26 4.35
N SER A 171 -11.76 -11.69 3.12
CA SER A 171 -12.80 -11.14 2.25
C SER A 171 -13.64 -12.29 1.70
N VAL A 172 -14.85 -11.99 1.23
CA VAL A 172 -15.78 -13.04 0.77
C VAL A 172 -16.31 -12.68 -0.61
N ARG A 173 -16.06 -13.54 -1.59
CA ARG A 173 -16.64 -13.41 -2.92
C ARG A 173 -18.01 -14.07 -2.96
N ARG A 174 -19.04 -13.24 -3.05
CA ARG A 174 -20.44 -13.68 -3.06
C ARG A 174 -21.03 -13.62 -4.46
N LYS A 175 -21.79 -14.66 -4.84
CA LYS A 175 -22.60 -14.69 -6.08
C LYS A 175 -24.03 -15.04 -5.70
N LEU A 176 -24.97 -14.23 -6.19
CA LEU A 176 -26.39 -14.56 -6.16
C LEU A 176 -26.65 -15.79 -7.03
N GLY A 177 -27.52 -16.66 -6.53
CA GLY A 177 -28.15 -17.70 -7.34
C GLY A 177 -29.45 -17.18 -7.95
N TRP A 178 -30.03 -17.96 -8.84
CA TRP A 178 -31.29 -17.64 -9.51
C TRP A 178 -32.14 -18.89 -9.65
N ARG A 179 -33.40 -18.80 -9.21
CA ARG A 179 -34.44 -19.76 -9.57
C ARG A 179 -35.01 -19.39 -10.92
N TYR A 180 -35.09 -20.39 -11.80
CA TYR A 180 -35.65 -20.23 -13.14
C TYR A 180 -36.98 -20.95 -13.25
N ALA A 181 -37.87 -20.42 -14.10
CA ALA A 181 -39.05 -21.14 -14.56
C ALA A 181 -39.03 -21.23 -16.07
N VAL A 182 -39.49 -22.36 -16.61
CA VAL A 182 -39.65 -22.51 -18.06
C VAL A 182 -40.66 -21.46 -18.54
N ALA A 183 -40.25 -20.64 -19.51
CA ALA A 183 -41.11 -19.62 -20.07
C ALA A 183 -42.20 -20.26 -20.93
N ASP A 184 -43.43 -19.75 -20.78
CA ASP A 184 -44.51 -20.07 -21.68
C ASP A 184 -44.16 -19.58 -23.10
N CYS A 185 -44.51 -20.39 -24.09
CA CYS A 185 -44.18 -20.17 -25.48
C CYS A 185 -45.42 -20.44 -26.33
N GLU A 186 -45.75 -19.52 -27.22
CA GLU A 186 -46.81 -19.70 -28.21
C GLU A 186 -46.54 -20.90 -29.13
N PRO A 187 -47.58 -21.50 -29.74
CA PRO A 187 -47.42 -22.61 -30.67
C PRO A 187 -46.47 -22.30 -31.83
N ALA A 188 -45.40 -23.08 -31.95
CA ALA A 188 -44.43 -22.96 -33.03
C ALA A 188 -44.02 -24.34 -33.60
N PRO A 189 -43.75 -24.44 -34.92
CA PRO A 189 -43.23 -25.68 -35.52
C PRO A 189 -41.80 -26.00 -35.07
N GLU A 190 -41.04 -24.98 -34.69
CA GLU A 190 -39.73 -25.12 -34.04
C GLU A 190 -39.76 -24.40 -32.70
N LEU A 191 -39.72 -25.16 -31.61
CA LEU A 191 -39.81 -24.64 -30.26
C LEU A 191 -38.47 -24.73 -29.55
N THR A 192 -37.92 -23.59 -29.13
CA THR A 192 -36.77 -23.55 -28.21
C THR A 192 -37.28 -23.34 -26.79
N VAL A 193 -37.11 -24.34 -25.93
CA VAL A 193 -37.50 -24.26 -24.52
C VAL A 193 -36.49 -23.38 -23.79
N ARG A 194 -36.92 -22.25 -23.24
CA ARG A 194 -36.07 -21.34 -22.46
C ARG A 194 -36.60 -21.25 -21.05
N ALA A 195 -35.72 -21.04 -20.08
CA ALA A 195 -36.14 -20.65 -18.75
C ALA A 195 -35.80 -19.17 -18.50
N ILE A 196 -36.67 -18.50 -17.76
CA ILE A 196 -36.53 -17.10 -17.37
C ILE A 196 -36.30 -17.02 -15.86
N PRO A 197 -35.46 -16.08 -15.38
CA PRO A 197 -35.25 -15.88 -13.96
C PRO A 197 -36.55 -15.43 -13.28
N GLN A 198 -36.87 -16.03 -12.13
CA GLN A 198 -38.05 -15.73 -11.33
C GLN A 198 -37.65 -15.09 -10.00
N GLU A 199 -36.81 -15.75 -9.23
CA GLU A 199 -36.44 -15.33 -7.88
C GLU A 199 -34.93 -15.38 -7.69
N PRO A 200 -34.31 -14.33 -7.12
CA PRO A 200 -32.92 -14.40 -6.70
C PRO A 200 -32.78 -15.28 -5.46
N ILE A 201 -31.69 -16.06 -5.40
CA ILE A 201 -31.31 -16.82 -4.21
C ILE A 201 -30.12 -16.10 -3.55
N PRO A 202 -30.25 -15.63 -2.30
CA PRO A 202 -29.16 -14.92 -1.65
C PRO A 202 -27.95 -15.85 -1.44
N PRO A 203 -26.72 -15.30 -1.46
CA PRO A 203 -25.52 -16.02 -1.04
C PRO A 203 -25.72 -16.65 0.34
N PRO A 204 -25.23 -17.87 0.59
CA PRO A 204 -25.21 -18.41 1.95
C PRO A 204 -24.25 -17.59 2.83
N LEU A 205 -24.50 -17.59 4.14
CA LEU A 205 -23.51 -17.15 5.11
C LEU A 205 -22.32 -18.12 5.13
N LEU A 206 -21.15 -17.63 5.55
CA LEU A 206 -19.99 -18.49 5.74
C LEU A 206 -20.17 -19.35 6.98
N THR A 207 -19.74 -20.61 6.89
CA THR A 207 -19.61 -21.47 8.05
C THR A 207 -18.25 -21.28 8.71
N HIS A 208 -18.18 -21.55 10.01
CA HIS A 208 -16.92 -21.50 10.76
C HIS A 208 -15.83 -22.40 10.13
N GLU A 209 -16.22 -23.60 9.69
CA GLU A 209 -15.32 -24.54 8.99
C GLU A 209 -14.74 -23.95 7.69
N GLN A 210 -15.55 -23.24 6.90
CA GLN A 210 -15.08 -22.60 5.66
C GLN A 210 -14.06 -21.49 5.95
N VAL A 211 -14.27 -20.73 7.03
CA VAL A 211 -13.35 -19.66 7.44
C VAL A 211 -12.04 -20.24 7.95
N LEU A 212 -12.08 -21.23 8.85
CA LEU A 212 -10.89 -21.91 9.35
C LEU A 212 -10.09 -22.55 8.20
N ALA A 213 -10.76 -23.28 7.31
CA ALA A 213 -10.10 -23.86 6.14
C ALA A 213 -9.48 -22.80 5.22
N ALA A 214 -10.03 -21.58 5.16
CA ALA A 214 -9.43 -20.48 4.42
C ALA A 214 -8.17 -19.93 5.09
N LEU A 215 -8.19 -19.79 6.43
CA LEU A 215 -7.03 -19.37 7.21
C LEU A 215 -5.89 -20.39 7.13
N GLU A 216 -6.21 -21.68 7.27
CA GLU A 216 -5.24 -22.77 7.15
C GLU A 216 -4.60 -22.81 5.76
N ARG A 217 -5.38 -22.70 4.69
CA ARG A 217 -4.86 -22.63 3.31
C ARG A 217 -3.95 -21.43 3.08
N ALA A 218 -4.18 -20.32 3.78
CA ALA A 218 -3.35 -19.13 3.74
C ALA A 218 -2.12 -19.23 4.67
N GLY A 219 -2.03 -20.26 5.52
CA GLY A 219 -0.93 -20.48 6.46
C GLY A 219 -1.01 -19.63 7.73
N VAL A 220 -2.20 -19.11 8.08
CA VAL A 220 -2.41 -18.34 9.31
C VAL A 220 -2.47 -19.29 10.50
N VAL A 221 -1.57 -19.11 11.47
CA VAL A 221 -1.44 -19.96 12.67
C VAL A 221 -1.33 -19.16 13.97
N TYR A 222 -1.21 -17.83 13.89
CA TYR A 222 -0.99 -16.96 15.03
C TYR A 222 -1.87 -15.72 14.98
N GLY A 223 -2.30 -15.26 16.16
CA GLY A 223 -2.97 -13.97 16.33
C GLY A 223 -4.39 -13.90 15.78
N VAL A 224 -5.09 -15.03 15.66
CA VAL A 224 -6.47 -15.11 15.17
C VAL A 224 -7.42 -14.40 16.14
N ASP A 225 -8.28 -13.54 15.58
CA ASP A 225 -9.33 -12.82 16.30
C ASP A 225 -10.67 -13.52 16.12
N GLU A 226 -11.06 -14.31 17.13
CA GLU A 226 -12.32 -15.08 17.15
C GLU A 226 -13.56 -14.20 16.97
N ALA A 227 -13.57 -12.98 17.53
CA ALA A 227 -14.71 -12.07 17.40
C ALA A 227 -14.86 -11.56 15.96
N ALA A 228 -13.73 -11.34 15.28
CA ALA A 228 -13.72 -11.00 13.86
C ALA A 228 -14.22 -12.17 12.99
N LEU A 229 -13.87 -13.42 13.33
CA LEU A 229 -14.39 -14.61 12.63
C LEU A 229 -15.90 -14.75 12.78
N GLU A 230 -16.41 -14.59 14.01
CA GLU A 230 -17.84 -14.65 14.30
C GLU A 230 -18.61 -13.59 13.50
N THR A 231 -18.08 -12.37 13.42
CA THR A 231 -18.64 -11.29 12.60
C THR A 231 -18.75 -11.70 11.12
N CYS A 232 -17.74 -12.38 10.59
CA CYS A 232 -17.74 -12.82 9.19
C CYS A 232 -18.72 -13.97 8.91
N CYS A 233 -19.06 -14.78 9.92
CA CYS A 233 -20.02 -15.88 9.81
C CYS A 233 -21.47 -15.42 9.99
N THR A 234 -21.70 -14.36 10.75
CA THR A 234 -23.05 -13.89 11.12
C THR A 234 -23.62 -12.83 10.18
N LEU A 235 -22.77 -12.04 9.53
CA LEU A 235 -23.20 -10.92 8.69
C LEU A 235 -23.05 -11.24 7.19
N GLN A 236 -24.07 -10.86 6.43
CA GLN A 236 -24.15 -11.06 4.98
C GLN A 236 -23.23 -10.09 4.20
N ASP A 237 -23.19 -8.83 4.63
CA ASP A 237 -22.54 -7.72 3.92
C ASP A 237 -21.33 -7.19 4.70
N VAL A 238 -20.37 -8.06 4.95
CA VAL A 238 -19.10 -7.68 5.56
C VAL A 238 -18.08 -7.39 4.48
N GLY A 239 -17.46 -6.20 4.57
CA GLY A 239 -16.27 -5.87 3.79
C GLY A 239 -15.05 -6.69 4.22
N PRO A 240 -13.85 -6.35 3.73
CA PRO A 240 -12.62 -6.99 4.20
C PRO A 240 -12.42 -6.77 5.71
N VAL A 241 -12.17 -7.85 6.45
CA VAL A 241 -11.97 -7.84 7.90
C VAL A 241 -10.59 -8.36 8.24
N VAL A 242 -9.91 -7.69 9.17
CA VAL A 242 -8.67 -8.23 9.76
C VAL A 242 -9.06 -9.34 10.73
N VAL A 243 -8.69 -10.57 10.40
CA VAL A 243 -9.05 -11.78 11.16
C VAL A 243 -7.88 -12.39 11.90
N ALA A 244 -6.66 -11.95 11.62
CA ALA A 244 -5.51 -12.24 12.45
C ALA A 244 -4.50 -11.10 12.44
N THR A 245 -3.82 -10.87 13.56
CA THR A 245 -2.79 -9.83 13.73
C THR A 245 -1.55 -10.43 14.38
N GLY A 246 -0.41 -10.26 13.72
CA GLY A 246 0.90 -10.61 14.26
C GLY A 246 1.45 -9.54 15.20
N ASP A 247 2.56 -9.86 15.86
CA ASP A 247 3.26 -8.94 16.73
C ASP A 247 4.30 -8.15 15.92
N PRO A 248 4.21 -6.81 15.84
CA PRO A 248 5.21 -6.02 15.16
C PRO A 248 6.55 -6.06 15.93
N PRO A 249 7.70 -6.08 15.23
CA PRO A 249 9.00 -6.00 15.88
C PRO A 249 9.18 -4.66 16.59
N GLN A 250 9.81 -4.69 17.75
CA GLN A 250 10.21 -3.48 18.48
C GLN A 250 11.70 -3.24 18.22
N LEU A 251 12.02 -2.14 17.55
CA LEU A 251 13.41 -1.80 17.21
C LEU A 251 14.22 -1.45 18.47
N PRO A 252 15.52 -1.80 18.51
CA PRO A 252 16.39 -1.42 19.62
C PRO A 252 16.64 0.09 19.65
N VAL A 253 16.96 0.61 20.82
CA VAL A 253 17.52 1.96 21.00
C VAL A 253 19.02 1.82 21.24
N HIS A 254 19.83 2.43 20.38
CA HIS A 254 21.28 2.41 20.54
C HIS A 254 21.74 3.29 21.71
N ALA A 255 22.85 2.91 22.33
CA ALA A 255 23.50 3.74 23.34
C ALA A 255 23.91 5.08 22.74
N ARG A 256 23.83 6.15 23.54
CA ARG A 256 24.30 7.49 23.15
C ARG A 256 24.98 8.17 24.32
N VAL A 257 25.85 9.13 24.02
CA VAL A 257 26.45 10.02 25.03
C VAL A 257 25.75 11.36 24.94
N GLU A 258 25.20 11.80 26.05
CA GLU A 258 24.70 13.16 26.24
C GLU A 258 25.82 13.99 26.88
N LEU A 259 26.16 15.11 26.24
CA LEU A 259 27.20 16.03 26.73
C LEU A 259 26.54 17.20 27.46
N TYR A 260 27.09 17.53 28.62
CA TYR A 260 26.65 18.67 29.44
C TYR A 260 27.56 19.89 29.26
N PHE A 261 28.40 19.87 28.23
CA PHE A 261 29.23 20.98 27.82
C PHE A 261 29.27 21.08 26.28
N PRO A 262 29.46 22.29 25.74
CA PRO A 262 29.67 22.47 24.31
C PRO A 262 31.03 21.92 23.89
N ASN A 263 31.04 21.01 22.90
CA ASN A 263 32.29 20.38 22.44
C ASN A 263 33.13 21.26 21.50
N ASP A 264 32.57 22.40 21.07
CA ASP A 264 33.29 23.38 20.26
C ASP A 264 34.38 24.10 21.08
N PRO A 265 35.54 24.41 20.49
CA PRO A 265 36.65 25.05 21.19
C PRO A 265 36.34 26.47 21.69
N LEU A 266 35.42 27.16 21.02
CA LEU A 266 34.99 28.52 21.31
C LEU A 266 33.47 28.59 21.14
N VAL A 267 32.80 29.20 22.10
CA VAL A 267 31.34 29.34 22.09
C VAL A 267 30.99 30.80 22.18
N ARG A 268 30.01 31.24 21.39
CA ARG A 268 29.56 32.62 21.40
C ARG A 268 28.83 32.91 22.72
N ARG A 269 29.16 34.03 23.38
CA ARG A 269 28.40 34.51 24.55
C ARG A 269 27.00 34.94 24.13
N GLU A 270 26.00 34.53 24.90
CA GLU A 270 24.65 35.08 24.80
C GLU A 270 24.69 36.55 25.23
N ALA A 271 24.21 37.45 24.37
CA ALA A 271 24.18 38.88 24.66
C ALA A 271 23.10 39.13 25.73
N TRP A 272 23.48 39.70 26.87
CA TRP A 272 22.53 40.17 27.87
C TRP A 272 21.92 41.51 27.43
N GLU A 273 20.66 41.75 27.83
CA GLU A 273 19.71 42.79 27.40
C GLU A 273 20.12 44.28 27.53
N ASP A 274 21.36 44.61 27.90
CA ASP A 274 21.80 46.01 27.97
C ASP A 274 22.71 46.36 26.78
N ASP A 275 22.39 47.47 26.10
CA ASP A 275 22.88 48.03 24.82
C ASP A 275 24.41 48.26 24.64
N ARG A 276 25.27 47.44 25.26
CA ARG A 276 26.73 47.45 25.04
C ARG A 276 27.22 46.06 24.68
N VAL A 277 27.19 45.76 23.38
CA VAL A 277 27.79 44.55 22.83
C VAL A 277 29.31 44.69 22.91
N ASP A 278 29.95 43.99 23.85
CA ASP A 278 31.40 43.81 23.86
C ASP A 278 31.80 42.89 22.69
N LEU A 279 32.07 43.51 21.54
CA LEU A 279 32.48 42.80 20.32
C LEU A 279 33.80 42.04 20.50
N LEU A 280 34.63 42.41 21.48
CA LEU A 280 35.91 41.77 21.77
C LEU A 280 35.75 40.56 22.71
N GLY A 281 34.67 40.48 23.47
CA GLY A 281 34.33 39.36 24.37
C GLY A 281 33.30 38.38 23.80
N LEU A 282 33.06 38.38 22.48
CA LEU A 282 31.97 37.62 21.85
C LEU A 282 32.11 36.10 21.97
N PHE A 283 33.33 35.59 22.12
CA PHE A 283 33.60 34.16 22.23
C PHE A 283 34.26 33.86 23.57
N GLN A 284 33.80 32.80 24.22
CA GLN A 284 34.36 32.30 25.46
C GLN A 284 34.83 30.85 25.28
N VAL A 285 35.87 30.50 26.02
CA VAL A 285 36.36 29.13 26.09
C VAL A 285 35.47 28.37 27.08
N PRO A 286 34.79 27.28 26.68
CA PRO A 286 34.03 26.46 27.60
C PRO A 286 34.92 26.00 28.75
N SER A 287 34.45 26.21 29.97
CA SER A 287 35.18 25.88 31.18
C SER A 287 34.26 25.16 32.15
N VAL A 288 34.82 24.21 32.90
CA VAL A 288 34.10 23.41 33.90
C VAL A 288 34.85 23.44 35.23
N ARG A 289 34.14 23.24 36.34
CA ARG A 289 34.71 23.15 37.69
C ARG A 289 34.85 21.70 38.15
N PRO A 290 35.75 21.41 39.10
CA PRO A 290 35.83 20.08 39.71
C PRO A 290 34.47 19.64 40.26
N GLY A 291 34.08 18.40 39.96
CA GLY A 291 32.80 17.81 40.37
C GLY A 291 31.63 18.00 39.41
N GLU A 292 31.77 18.81 38.35
CA GLU A 292 30.70 19.00 37.37
C GLU A 292 30.50 17.76 36.48
N LEU A 293 29.24 17.44 36.16
CA LEU A 293 28.88 16.38 35.22
C LEU A 293 29.23 16.84 33.80
N LEU A 294 30.03 16.05 33.09
CA LEU A 294 30.51 16.37 31.74
C LEU A 294 29.76 15.58 30.68
N ALA A 295 29.52 14.30 30.94
CA ALA A 295 28.85 13.42 30.00
C ALA A 295 28.10 12.30 30.72
N GLU A 296 26.96 11.90 30.15
CA GLU A 296 26.21 10.72 30.57
C GLU A 296 26.00 9.78 29.38
N LYS A 297 26.36 8.51 29.56
CA LYS A 297 26.00 7.43 28.65
C LYS A 297 24.57 7.02 28.97
N ILE A 298 23.69 7.18 28.00
CA ILE A 298 22.36 6.56 28.00
C ILE A 298 22.54 5.13 27.49
N PRO A 299 22.32 4.09 28.33
CA PRO A 299 22.52 2.69 27.93
C PRO A 299 21.62 2.29 26.75
N PRO A 300 22.02 1.27 25.98
CA PRO A 300 21.19 0.74 24.91
C PRO A 300 19.95 0.04 25.50
N GLN A 301 18.87 0.00 24.72
CA GLN A 301 17.68 -0.80 25.01
C GLN A 301 17.50 -1.84 23.92
N GLU A 302 17.45 -3.11 24.31
CA GLU A 302 17.23 -4.21 23.37
C GLU A 302 15.86 -4.11 22.72
N GLY A 303 15.82 -4.47 21.43
CA GLY A 303 14.59 -4.65 20.70
C GLY A 303 13.89 -5.94 21.10
N ARG A 304 12.68 -6.14 20.58
CA ARG A 304 11.95 -7.41 20.70
C ARG A 304 11.62 -7.94 19.30
N PRO A 305 11.96 -9.19 18.98
CA PRO A 305 11.51 -9.82 17.76
C PRO A 305 9.98 -9.77 17.65
N GLY A 306 9.50 -9.53 16.43
CA GLY A 306 8.08 -9.65 16.11
C GLY A 306 7.70 -11.08 15.73
N ARG A 307 6.43 -11.29 15.42
CA ARG A 307 5.91 -12.57 14.93
C ARG A 307 4.83 -12.32 13.88
N THR A 308 4.97 -12.92 12.70
CA THR A 308 3.95 -12.84 11.65
C THR A 308 2.71 -13.66 12.01
N VAL A 309 1.61 -13.45 11.30
CA VAL A 309 0.39 -14.29 11.40
C VAL A 309 0.64 -15.74 10.97
N THR A 310 1.70 -16.00 10.20
CA THR A 310 2.16 -17.33 9.81
C THR A 310 3.10 -17.98 10.85
N GLY A 311 3.33 -17.32 11.98
CA GLY A 311 4.17 -17.81 13.07
C GLY A 311 5.68 -17.65 12.85
N GLN A 312 6.10 -16.98 11.77
CA GLN A 312 7.51 -16.69 11.52
C GLN A 312 7.98 -15.54 12.41
N GLU A 313 9.17 -15.69 12.99
CA GLU A 313 9.79 -14.62 13.78
C GLU A 313 10.28 -13.50 12.85
N ILE A 314 10.05 -12.25 13.27
CA ILE A 314 10.58 -11.06 12.60
C ILE A 314 11.79 -10.59 13.42
N PRO A 315 13.03 -10.93 13.01
CA PRO A 315 14.21 -10.65 13.81
C PRO A 315 14.47 -9.15 13.91
N VAL A 316 15.02 -8.74 15.04
CA VAL A 316 15.51 -7.38 15.26
C VAL A 316 17.03 -7.40 15.44
N PRO A 317 17.75 -6.40 14.90
CA PRO A 317 19.18 -6.30 15.15
C PRO A 317 19.45 -6.04 16.65
N PRO A 318 20.60 -6.46 17.18
CA PRO A 318 20.96 -6.16 18.57
C PRO A 318 21.18 -4.65 18.76
N ALA A 319 20.94 -4.17 19.97
CA ALA A 319 21.25 -2.79 20.31
C ALA A 319 22.77 -2.57 20.29
N ARG A 320 23.20 -1.48 19.64
CA ARG A 320 24.61 -1.10 19.62
C ARG A 320 24.96 -0.38 20.92
N ASP A 321 26.00 -0.84 21.57
CA ASP A 321 26.57 -0.17 22.73
C ASP A 321 27.78 0.71 22.35
N LEU A 322 28.10 1.67 23.20
CA LEU A 322 29.31 2.47 23.12
C LEU A 322 30.00 2.52 24.48
N ALA A 323 31.32 2.66 24.46
CA ALA A 323 32.10 2.86 25.66
C ALA A 323 32.27 4.36 25.92
N LEU A 324 32.00 4.78 27.15
CA LEU A 324 32.30 6.12 27.66
C LEU A 324 33.54 6.01 28.56
N HIS A 325 34.56 6.82 28.27
CA HIS A 325 35.83 6.76 28.98
C HIS A 325 36.22 8.12 29.53
N ALA A 326 36.78 8.11 30.73
CA ALA A 326 37.43 9.27 31.31
C ALA A 326 38.92 9.27 30.92
N GLY A 327 39.36 10.34 30.28
CA GLY A 327 40.77 10.63 30.07
C GLY A 327 41.28 11.66 31.08
N PRO A 328 42.46 12.27 30.83
CA PRO A 328 43.10 13.17 31.80
C PRO A 328 42.19 14.33 32.23
N GLY A 329 42.08 14.54 33.54
CA GLY A 329 41.27 15.61 34.14
C GLY A 329 39.78 15.29 34.29
N ALA A 330 39.34 14.08 33.93
CA ALA A 330 37.99 13.58 34.15
C ALA A 330 38.02 12.27 34.96
N LEU A 331 36.90 11.93 35.60
CA LEU A 331 36.70 10.69 36.35
C LEU A 331 35.38 10.08 35.92
N VAL A 332 35.36 8.76 35.71
CA VAL A 332 34.11 8.01 35.52
C VAL A 332 33.60 7.55 36.87
N ASP A 333 32.29 7.51 37.04
CA ASP A 333 31.66 6.96 38.23
C ASP A 333 31.74 5.43 38.29
N GLU A 334 31.32 4.86 39.43
CA GLU A 334 31.32 3.40 39.65
C GLU A 334 30.40 2.66 38.66
N SER A 335 29.34 3.33 38.18
CA SER A 335 28.42 2.76 37.20
C SER A 335 29.02 2.68 35.79
N GLY A 336 30.08 3.45 35.51
CA GLY A 336 30.65 3.56 34.17
C GLY A 336 29.79 4.39 33.21
N LEU A 337 28.72 5.03 33.69
CA LEU A 337 27.76 5.75 32.86
C LEU A 337 27.96 7.26 32.90
N ARG A 338 28.59 7.80 33.94
CA ARG A 338 28.73 9.25 34.09
C ARG A 338 30.19 9.64 34.22
N VAL A 339 30.56 10.72 33.54
CA VAL A 339 31.89 11.30 33.63
C VAL A 339 31.81 12.68 34.26
N TYR A 340 32.60 12.88 35.30
CA TYR A 340 32.71 14.11 36.08
C TYR A 340 34.08 14.77 35.88
N ALA A 341 34.13 16.08 36.04
CA ALA A 341 35.39 16.82 36.05
C ALA A 341 36.20 16.51 37.32
N ALA A 342 37.43 16.01 37.15
CA ALA A 342 38.36 15.80 38.27
C ALA A 342 39.02 17.13 38.70
N ARG A 343 39.09 18.09 37.78
CA ARG A 343 39.74 19.39 37.95
C ARG A 343 39.04 20.44 37.09
N GLY A 344 39.33 21.72 37.37
CA GLY A 344 38.88 22.81 36.51
C GLY A 344 39.63 22.86 35.18
N GLY A 345 38.96 23.34 34.13
CA GLY A 345 39.57 23.57 32.82
C GLY A 345 38.60 23.41 31.65
N ARG A 346 39.14 23.18 30.46
CA ARG A 346 38.36 23.05 29.22
C ARG A 346 37.94 21.61 29.01
N PRO A 347 36.63 21.29 28.96
CA PRO A 347 36.17 19.96 28.63
C PRO A 347 36.29 19.69 27.12
N CYS A 348 36.61 18.46 26.75
CA CYS A 348 36.71 18.00 25.36
C CYS A 348 36.17 16.58 25.26
N PHE A 349 35.39 16.28 24.22
CA PHE A 349 34.92 14.94 23.90
C PHE A 349 35.36 14.53 22.50
N SER A 350 36.08 13.42 22.40
CA SER A 350 36.47 12.83 21.11
C SER A 350 36.65 11.34 21.23
N GLY A 351 36.12 10.58 20.26
CA GLY A 351 36.26 9.12 20.20
C GLY A 351 35.76 8.38 21.44
N GLY A 352 34.70 8.86 22.10
CA GLY A 352 34.17 8.26 23.33
C GLY A 352 34.95 8.62 24.61
N ILE A 353 35.99 9.45 24.51
CA ILE A 353 36.82 9.85 25.65
C ILE A 353 36.54 11.31 26.02
N VAL A 354 36.15 11.54 27.28
CA VAL A 354 35.99 12.88 27.87
C VAL A 354 37.29 13.26 28.58
N ARG A 355 37.79 14.48 28.34
CA ARG A 355 39.01 15.00 28.96
C ARG A 355 38.78 16.41 29.47
N VAL A 356 39.52 16.82 30.50
CA VAL A 356 39.58 18.21 30.94
C VAL A 356 41.02 18.71 30.85
N LEU A 357 41.23 19.64 29.93
CA LEU A 357 42.51 20.29 29.72
C LEU A 357 42.64 21.46 30.72
N PRO A 358 43.63 21.44 31.63
CA PRO A 358 43.77 22.46 32.65
C PRO A 358 44.31 23.77 32.09
N GLN A 359 44.79 23.74 30.84
CA GLN A 359 45.49 24.82 30.18
C GLN A 359 44.85 25.11 28.82
N TYR A 360 44.57 26.38 28.56
CA TYR A 360 44.17 26.88 27.25
C TYR A 360 45.38 27.53 26.56
N VAL A 361 45.66 27.11 25.32
CA VAL A 361 46.78 27.63 24.54
C VAL A 361 46.25 28.51 23.41
N VAL A 362 46.61 29.79 23.45
CA VAL A 362 46.42 30.73 22.35
C VAL A 362 47.67 30.65 21.47
N ALA A 363 47.52 30.10 20.27
CA ALA A 363 48.62 29.84 19.35
C ALA A 363 49.28 31.12 18.78
N GLY A 364 48.63 32.28 18.91
CA GLY A 364 49.12 33.57 18.44
C GLY A 364 49.08 34.66 19.51
N SER A 365 49.04 35.91 19.08
CA SER A 365 48.86 37.07 19.94
C SER A 365 47.38 37.25 20.31
N VAL A 366 47.11 37.79 21.50
CA VAL A 366 45.77 38.26 21.88
C VAL A 366 45.62 39.70 21.38
N ASP A 367 44.83 39.89 20.32
CA ASP A 367 44.61 41.15 19.61
C ASP A 367 43.12 41.39 19.33
N ALA A 368 42.78 42.44 18.57
CA ALA A 368 41.39 42.76 18.25
C ALA A 368 40.67 41.68 17.41
N ASN A 369 41.41 40.78 16.74
CA ASN A 369 40.84 39.66 15.99
C ASN A 369 40.57 38.46 16.89
N THR A 370 41.43 38.25 17.89
CA THR A 370 41.36 37.13 18.84
C THR A 370 40.37 37.44 19.97
N GLY A 371 40.24 38.71 20.35
CA GLY A 371 39.37 39.16 21.42
C GLY A 371 39.94 38.92 22.82
N HIS A 372 39.12 39.20 23.83
CA HIS A 372 39.44 38.92 25.23
C HIS A 372 39.39 37.42 25.52
N VAL A 373 40.31 36.94 26.36
CA VAL A 373 40.39 35.52 26.74
C VAL A 373 40.09 35.39 28.22
N GLU A 374 39.02 34.67 28.56
CA GLU A 374 38.65 34.32 29.93
C GLU A 374 38.58 32.78 30.05
N PHE A 375 39.27 32.20 31.04
CA PHE A 375 39.35 30.74 31.20
C PHE A 375 39.53 30.29 32.66
N ASP A 376 38.76 29.28 33.11
CA ASP A 376 38.91 28.71 34.46
C ASP A 376 40.01 27.63 34.51
N GLY A 377 41.25 28.04 34.20
CA GLY A 377 42.45 27.21 34.23
C GLY A 377 43.69 28.04 33.94
N ASP A 378 44.77 27.41 33.49
CA ASP A 378 45.98 28.09 33.04
C ASP A 378 45.78 28.63 31.61
N VAL A 379 46.30 29.82 31.30
CA VAL A 379 46.30 30.37 29.93
C VAL A 379 47.72 30.54 29.47
N VAL A 380 48.04 30.03 28.29
CA VAL A 380 49.34 30.22 27.65
C VAL A 380 49.16 30.91 26.31
N VAL A 381 49.70 32.12 26.21
CA VAL A 381 49.74 32.91 24.99
C VAL A 381 51.11 32.72 24.35
N GLN A 382 51.15 32.19 23.12
CA GLN A 382 52.40 31.96 22.39
C GLN A 382 52.90 33.23 21.67
N GLY A 383 52.04 34.25 21.50
CA GLY A 383 52.39 35.59 21.02
C GLY A 383 52.34 36.67 22.11
N ASP A 384 52.02 37.89 21.71
CA ASP A 384 51.93 39.08 22.57
C ASP A 384 50.48 39.34 23.04
N VAL A 385 50.30 40.16 24.08
CA VAL A 385 48.98 40.67 24.49
C VAL A 385 48.91 42.15 24.13
N GLY A 386 47.98 42.53 23.24
CA GLY A 386 47.83 43.91 22.77
C GLY A 386 47.41 44.88 23.87
N GLU A 387 47.71 46.18 23.68
CA GLU A 387 47.55 47.26 24.69
C GLU A 387 46.12 47.44 25.24
N SER A 388 45.11 46.89 24.56
CA SER A 388 43.69 46.95 24.96
C SER A 388 43.04 45.58 25.11
N MET A 389 43.83 44.51 25.28
CA MET A 389 43.31 43.14 25.40
C MET A 389 43.37 42.62 26.84
N ARG A 390 42.35 41.84 27.21
CA ARG A 390 42.25 41.22 28.52
C ARG A 390 42.47 39.71 28.41
N VAL A 391 43.35 39.20 29.27
CA VAL A 391 43.51 37.78 29.54
C VAL A 391 43.24 37.52 31.02
N ALA A 392 42.16 36.83 31.33
CA ALA A 392 41.79 36.44 32.69
C ALA A 392 41.83 34.91 32.81
N ALA A 393 42.47 34.43 33.88
CA ALA A 393 42.64 33.01 34.14
C ALA A 393 42.42 32.74 35.64
N ALA A 394 41.74 31.65 35.98
CA ALA A 394 41.68 31.20 37.37
C ALA A 394 43.04 30.64 37.85
N GLY A 395 43.84 30.12 36.92
CA GLY A 395 45.19 29.59 37.15
C GLY A 395 46.30 30.57 36.73
N LYS A 396 47.40 30.04 36.21
CA LYS A 396 48.56 30.81 35.77
C LYS A 396 48.38 31.34 34.35
N VAL A 397 48.71 32.61 34.15
CA VAL A 397 48.90 33.18 32.80
C VAL A 397 50.38 33.16 32.44
N THR A 398 50.74 32.56 31.32
CA THR A 398 52.10 32.59 30.76
C THR A 398 52.07 33.19 29.36
N VAL A 399 52.85 34.24 29.12
CA VAL A 399 52.98 34.89 27.82
C VAL A 399 54.39 34.65 27.31
N SER A 400 54.51 34.03 26.14
CA SER A 400 55.80 33.65 25.53
C SER A 400 56.28 34.67 24.47
N GLY A 401 55.45 35.67 24.16
CA GLY A 401 55.80 36.78 23.27
C GLY A 401 56.94 37.63 23.84
N GLY A 402 57.84 38.06 22.96
CA GLY A 402 58.99 38.87 23.33
C GLY A 402 59.28 39.94 22.29
N ARG A 403 59.08 41.22 22.67
CA ARG A 403 60.13 42.26 22.69
C ARG A 403 59.64 43.65 23.17
N GLU A 404 60.41 44.15 24.14
CA GLU A 404 60.90 45.53 24.40
C GLU A 404 59.94 46.74 24.42
N PRO A 405 59.92 47.56 25.50
CA PRO A 405 59.01 48.69 25.65
C PRO A 405 59.36 49.82 24.67
N ARG A 406 58.40 50.24 23.85
CA ARG A 406 58.48 51.54 23.14
C ARG A 406 58.02 52.65 24.10
N GLN A 407 58.91 53.62 24.35
CA GLN A 407 58.58 54.83 25.11
C GLN A 407 57.42 55.60 24.45
N GLY A 408 56.32 55.79 25.17
CA GLY A 408 55.24 56.67 24.70
C GLY A 408 53.94 56.67 25.52
N ARG A 409 53.96 57.39 26.66
CA ARG A 409 52.78 57.93 27.40
C ARG A 409 51.89 56.96 28.23
N PRO A 410 51.22 57.45 29.30
CA PRO A 410 50.64 56.63 30.35
C PRO A 410 49.19 56.24 30.06
N GLY A 411 48.86 54.96 30.26
CA GLY A 411 47.49 54.45 30.32
C GLY A 411 47.46 53.11 31.04
N ALA A 412 47.20 53.12 32.35
CA ALA A 412 46.83 51.92 33.11
C ALA A 412 45.32 51.63 32.88
N PRO A 413 44.82 50.37 32.96
CA PRO A 413 45.31 49.33 33.87
C PRO A 413 45.81 48.05 33.19
N PHE A 414 47.06 47.74 33.48
CA PHE A 414 47.57 46.36 33.51
C PHE A 414 47.09 45.74 34.83
N LEU A 415 46.16 44.78 34.78
CA LEU A 415 45.67 44.09 35.98
C LEU A 415 45.48 42.61 35.67
N LEU A 416 46.56 41.84 35.85
CA LEU A 416 46.51 40.44 36.24
C LEU A 416 45.80 40.35 37.61
N ARG A 417 44.71 39.59 37.71
CA ARG A 417 44.22 39.11 39.00
C ARG A 417 44.50 37.62 39.11
N SER A 418 45.64 37.27 39.72
CA SER A 418 45.76 36.02 40.44
C SER A 418 45.08 36.19 41.80
N ALA A 419 43.99 35.47 42.05
CA ALA A 419 43.39 35.43 43.38
C ALA A 419 44.17 34.42 44.25
N PHE A 420 45.24 34.86 44.91
CA PHE A 420 45.75 34.17 46.09
C PHE A 420 44.80 34.47 47.25
N ARG A 421 44.07 33.46 47.75
CA ARG A 421 43.44 33.50 49.07
C ARG A 421 43.91 32.30 49.87
N GLY A 422 44.92 32.52 50.70
CA GLY A 422 45.14 31.70 51.89
C GLY A 422 43.97 31.90 52.83
N GLY A 423 43.34 30.80 53.23
CA GLY A 423 42.30 30.77 54.25
C GLY A 423 42.34 29.44 54.96
N SER A 424 42.77 29.47 56.23
CA SER A 424 42.73 28.35 57.16
C SER A 424 41.31 27.81 57.27
N GLY A 425 41.12 26.51 56.99
CA GLY A 425 39.90 25.76 57.25
C GLY A 425 40.26 24.41 57.85
N ALA A 426 39.77 24.16 59.06
CA ALA A 426 39.93 22.93 59.83
C ALA A 426 39.54 21.65 59.05
N PRO A 427 40.04 20.46 59.43
CA PRO A 427 39.68 19.21 58.78
C PRO A 427 38.17 18.94 58.89
N LEU A 428 37.52 18.76 57.74
CA LEU A 428 36.14 18.29 57.65
C LEU A 428 36.12 16.79 57.97
N ARG A 429 35.45 16.43 59.08
CA ARG A 429 35.09 15.05 59.41
C ARG A 429 34.08 14.53 58.39
N VAL A 430 34.32 13.32 57.91
CA VAL A 430 33.38 12.49 57.14
C VAL A 430 32.43 11.82 58.15
N PRO A 431 31.09 11.87 57.99
CA PRO A 431 30.21 10.96 58.71
C PRO A 431 30.30 9.57 58.06
N ALA A 432 30.52 8.56 58.88
CA ALA A 432 30.32 7.17 58.48
C ALA A 432 28.82 6.96 58.20
N GLY A 433 28.53 6.51 56.99
CA GLY A 433 27.26 5.92 56.57
C GLY A 433 27.58 4.63 55.83
#